data_AF-A0A4T0C0G7-F1
#
_entry.id   AF-A0A4T0C0G7-F1
#
_cell.length_a   1.000
_cell.length_b   1.000
_cell.length_c   1.000
_cell.angle_alpha   90.00
_cell.angle_beta   90.00
_cell.angle_gamma   90.00
#
_symmetry.space_group_name_H-M   'P 1'
#
loop_
_entity.id
_entity.type
_entity.pdbx_description
1 polymer ?
#
loop_
_entity_poly.entity_id
_entity_poly.type
_entity_poly.pdbx_seq_one_letter_code
_entity_poly.pdbx_strand_id
1 'polypeptide(L)'
;MDAVIADINTLFVRLTRFYEKLATFTGPDQDVFPHTLHDAQTRQATDPGECISLRSDLFDCKAVFNKFIAEGPELDAVKATAIQQLQRAQSMMAKIEQAEADHAELNELRTLKRKFESRESTQETLVQDVRSAATTATKLDIVEKLRQERDDAQAEAAQLRTERHNESAELTQLRQDRTLYNNRGLEIGRLLNERQNESAELTQLRQARALYDDRAAEIGRFRADAAQVQTDRAELARLRLHNTNA
;
A
#
# COMPACT_ATOMS: atom_id res chain seq x y z
N MET A 1 91.91 33.56 -28.61
CA MET A 1 91.64 32.61 -27.52
C MET A 1 90.72 33.20 -26.46
N ASP A 2 90.94 34.44 -26.00
CA ASP A 2 90.17 35.02 -24.88
C ASP A 2 88.65 35.10 -25.10
N ALA A 3 88.18 35.42 -26.30
CA ALA A 3 86.75 35.44 -26.62
C ALA A 3 86.10 34.04 -26.57
N VAL A 4 86.83 32.99 -26.98
CA VAL A 4 86.36 31.60 -26.97
C VAL A 4 86.28 31.06 -25.53
N ILE A 5 87.26 31.41 -24.69
CA ILE A 5 87.26 31.05 -23.26
C ILE A 5 86.12 31.76 -22.51
N ALA A 6 85.84 33.02 -22.85
CA ALA A 6 84.70 33.76 -22.30
C ALA A 6 83.35 33.13 -22.66
N ASP A 7 83.17 32.68 -23.90
CA ASP A 7 81.95 32.00 -24.36
C ASP A 7 81.78 30.62 -23.71
N ILE A 8 82.87 29.85 -23.51
CA ILE A 8 82.84 28.57 -22.77
C ILE A 8 82.43 28.78 -21.32
N ASN A 9 83.05 29.75 -20.63
CA ASN A 9 82.71 30.06 -19.23
C ASN A 9 81.26 30.53 -19.11
N THR A 10 80.79 31.32 -20.08
CA THR A 10 79.39 31.77 -20.14
C THR A 10 78.42 30.60 -20.33
N LEU A 11 78.75 29.66 -21.21
CA LEU A 11 77.95 28.46 -21.44
C LEU A 11 77.87 27.58 -20.18
N PHE A 12 79.01 27.32 -19.53
CA PHE A 12 79.05 26.52 -18.30
C PHE A 12 78.26 27.18 -17.16
N VAL A 13 78.44 28.47 -16.93
CA VAL A 13 77.68 29.20 -15.89
C VAL A 13 76.17 29.15 -16.17
N ARG A 14 75.75 29.29 -17.43
CA ARG A 14 74.33 29.19 -17.80
C ARG A 14 73.78 27.78 -17.65
N LEU A 15 74.53 26.75 -18.06
CA LEU A 15 74.16 25.35 -17.85
C LEU A 15 74.07 25.01 -16.36
N THR A 16 75.04 25.42 -15.54
CA THR A 16 75.00 25.20 -14.09
C THR A 16 73.77 25.85 -13.46
N ARG A 17 73.47 27.11 -13.80
CA ARG A 17 72.25 27.79 -13.32
C ARG A 17 70.96 27.11 -13.81
N PHE A 18 70.94 26.65 -15.05
CA PHE A 18 69.83 25.86 -15.58
C PHE A 18 69.64 24.57 -14.77
N TYR A 19 70.71 23.83 -14.49
CA TYR A 19 70.67 22.61 -13.69
C TYR A 19 70.29 22.87 -12.22
N GLU A 20 70.69 23.99 -11.62
CA GLU A 20 70.25 24.40 -10.28
C GLU A 20 68.75 24.70 -10.24
N LYS A 21 68.24 25.43 -11.25
CA LYS A 21 66.79 25.65 -11.43
C LYS A 21 66.03 24.37 -11.71
N LEU A 22 66.60 23.47 -12.52
CA LEU A 22 66.02 22.17 -12.82
C LEU A 22 65.95 21.30 -11.56
N ALA A 23 67.02 21.24 -10.76
CA ALA A 23 67.07 20.44 -9.52
C ALA A 23 66.11 20.97 -8.44
N THR A 24 65.88 22.28 -8.40
CA THR A 24 64.87 22.87 -7.52
C THR A 24 63.45 22.58 -8.01
N PHE A 25 63.24 22.51 -9.33
CA PHE A 25 61.98 22.16 -9.97
C PHE A 25 61.62 20.66 -9.86
N THR A 26 62.58 19.76 -10.06
CA THR A 26 62.37 18.30 -10.01
C THR A 26 62.57 17.69 -8.61
N GLY A 27 63.12 18.44 -7.65
CA GLY A 27 63.52 17.94 -6.33
C GLY A 27 64.91 17.28 -6.32
N PRO A 28 65.54 17.10 -5.13
CA PRO A 28 66.97 16.83 -5.01
C PRO A 28 67.44 15.40 -5.33
N ASP A 29 66.57 14.47 -5.77
CA ASP A 29 66.99 13.13 -6.18
C ASP A 29 66.08 12.57 -7.28
N GLN A 30 66.55 12.56 -8.52
CA GLN A 30 65.99 11.69 -9.57
C GLN A 30 67.11 11.17 -10.49
N ASP A 31 68.00 10.35 -9.94
CA ASP A 31 68.68 9.30 -10.71
C ASP A 31 67.88 7.97 -10.69
N VAL A 32 66.63 7.98 -10.20
CA VAL A 32 65.74 6.82 -10.23
C VAL A 32 64.45 7.23 -10.94
N PHE A 33 64.21 6.60 -12.08
CA PHE A 33 62.94 6.61 -12.79
C PHE A 33 61.77 6.34 -11.82
N PRO A 34 60.68 7.11 -11.86
CA PRO A 34 59.48 6.74 -11.12
C PRO A 34 58.86 5.51 -11.78
N HIS A 35 58.96 4.36 -11.10
CA HIS A 35 58.41 3.08 -11.59
C HIS A 35 56.91 2.92 -11.30
N THR A 36 56.29 3.85 -10.55
CA THR A 36 54.85 3.79 -10.27
C THR A 36 54.18 5.14 -10.35
N LEU A 37 52.91 5.12 -10.79
CA LEU A 37 51.99 6.25 -10.89
C LEU A 37 51.75 6.99 -9.55
N HIS A 38 52.19 6.40 -8.43
CA HIS A 38 52.05 6.99 -7.10
C HIS A 38 53.17 7.98 -6.73
N ASP A 39 54.36 7.85 -7.34
CA ASP A 39 55.54 8.70 -7.05
C ASP A 39 55.52 10.04 -7.81
N ALA A 40 54.63 10.18 -8.79
CA ALA A 40 54.38 11.45 -9.50
C ALA A 40 53.64 12.51 -8.64
N GLN A 41 53.34 12.20 -7.37
CA GLN A 41 52.65 13.11 -6.46
C GLN A 41 53.55 14.16 -5.80
N THR A 42 54.87 14.11 -6.00
CA THR A 42 55.78 15.08 -5.40
C THR A 42 56.12 16.21 -6.35
N ARG A 43 55.33 17.28 -6.21
CA ARG A 43 55.46 18.66 -6.71
C ARG A 43 54.82 18.96 -8.07
N GLN A 44 53.63 19.55 -7.95
CA GLN A 44 53.11 20.53 -8.90
C GLN A 44 54.23 21.45 -9.40
N ALA A 45 54.28 21.69 -10.70
CA ALA A 45 54.58 23.04 -11.17
C ALA A 45 53.47 23.93 -10.61
N THR A 46 53.70 24.49 -9.42
CA THR A 46 52.71 25.32 -8.73
C THR A 46 52.43 26.61 -9.51
N ASP A 47 53.28 26.95 -10.48
CA ASP A 47 53.18 28.11 -11.33
C ASP A 47 53.63 27.77 -12.78
N PRO A 48 52.75 27.90 -13.79
CA PRO A 48 53.12 27.82 -15.21
C PRO A 48 54.30 28.73 -15.59
N GLY A 49 54.53 29.80 -14.83
CA GLY A 49 55.67 30.70 -15.00
C GLY A 49 57.04 30.03 -14.80
N GLU A 50 57.13 28.99 -13.97
CA GLU A 50 58.41 28.31 -13.68
C GLU A 50 58.86 27.43 -14.85
N CYS A 51 57.96 26.67 -15.47
CA CYS A 51 58.27 25.87 -16.66
C CYS A 51 58.59 26.76 -17.88
N ILE A 52 57.88 27.88 -18.03
CA ILE A 52 58.20 28.91 -19.04
C ILE A 52 59.60 29.50 -18.80
N SER A 53 59.96 29.79 -17.54
CA SER A 53 61.31 30.26 -17.19
C SER A 53 62.39 29.23 -17.52
N LEU A 54 62.19 27.96 -17.19
CA LEU A 54 63.13 26.87 -17.51
C LEU A 54 63.32 26.70 -19.02
N ARG A 55 62.24 26.82 -19.80
CA ARG A 55 62.28 26.77 -21.26
C ARG A 55 63.08 27.95 -21.85
N SER A 56 62.92 29.14 -21.28
CA SER A 56 63.70 30.32 -21.65
C SER A 56 65.18 30.15 -21.34
N ASP A 57 65.53 29.65 -20.16
CA ASP A 57 66.93 29.41 -19.77
C ASP A 57 67.60 28.35 -20.66
N LEU A 58 66.89 27.29 -21.05
CA LEU A 58 67.39 26.29 -22.00
C LEU A 58 67.59 26.88 -23.40
N PHE A 59 66.69 27.76 -23.84
CA PHE A 59 66.80 28.48 -25.11
C PHE A 59 68.04 29.37 -25.13
N ASP A 60 68.29 30.11 -24.04
CA ASP A 60 69.48 30.94 -23.87
C ASP A 60 70.78 30.14 -23.82
N CYS A 61 70.77 28.94 -23.23
CA CYS A 61 71.91 28.02 -23.27
C CYS A 61 72.20 27.54 -24.70
N LYS A 62 71.15 27.19 -25.46
CA LYS A 62 71.25 26.76 -26.86
C LYS A 62 71.78 27.88 -27.77
N ALA A 63 71.37 29.13 -27.54
CA ALA A 63 71.83 30.29 -28.30
C ALA A 63 73.34 30.53 -28.12
N VAL A 64 73.84 30.49 -26.87
CA VAL A 64 75.27 30.62 -26.57
C VAL A 64 76.07 29.44 -27.12
N PHE A 65 75.52 28.22 -27.03
CA PHE A 65 76.14 27.02 -27.59
C PHE A 65 76.29 27.09 -29.12
N ASN A 66 75.26 27.54 -29.83
CA ASN A 66 75.31 27.68 -31.29
C ASN A 66 76.37 28.71 -31.74
N LYS A 67 76.50 29.82 -31.00
CA LYS A 67 77.56 30.82 -31.22
C LYS A 67 78.95 30.21 -31.02
N PHE A 68 79.12 29.43 -29.95
CA PHE A 68 80.38 28.73 -29.64
C PHE A 68 80.80 27.72 -30.72
N ILE A 69 79.85 26.97 -31.29
CA ILE A 69 80.12 26.01 -32.38
C ILE A 69 80.52 26.72 -33.68
N ALA A 70 79.91 27.89 -33.96
CA ALA A 70 80.18 28.67 -35.17
C ALA A 70 81.54 29.39 -35.16
N GLU A 71 82.04 29.81 -33.99
CA GLU A 71 83.19 30.72 -33.89
C GLU A 71 84.53 30.05 -33.45
N GLY A 72 84.52 28.82 -32.91
CA GLY A 72 85.73 28.22 -32.32
C GLY A 72 86.37 27.09 -33.14
N PRO A 73 87.65 27.19 -33.56
CA PRO A 73 88.44 26.02 -33.99
C PRO A 73 89.17 25.38 -32.78
N GLU A 74 89.30 24.05 -32.77
CA GLU A 74 90.25 23.23 -31.99
C GLU A 74 89.95 22.79 -30.52
N LEU A 75 88.70 22.58 -30.10
CA LEU A 75 88.39 21.95 -28.79
C LEU A 75 87.31 20.86 -28.89
N ASP A 76 87.58 19.81 -29.67
CA ASP A 76 86.61 18.75 -29.98
C ASP A 76 86.05 18.03 -28.73
N ALA A 77 86.86 17.81 -27.70
CA ALA A 77 86.42 17.18 -26.46
C ALA A 77 85.47 18.08 -25.63
N VAL A 78 85.72 19.40 -25.61
CA VAL A 78 84.86 20.37 -24.92
C VAL A 78 83.55 20.54 -25.68
N LYS A 79 83.62 20.57 -27.02
CA LYS A 79 82.43 20.57 -27.89
C LYS A 79 81.58 19.31 -27.65
N ALA A 80 82.19 18.13 -27.65
CA ALA A 80 81.48 16.87 -27.39
C ALA A 80 80.80 16.87 -26.01
N THR A 81 81.49 17.33 -24.97
CA THR A 81 80.94 17.41 -23.62
C THR A 81 79.79 18.42 -23.53
N ALA A 82 79.92 19.59 -24.15
CA ALA A 82 78.88 20.61 -24.19
C ALA A 82 77.64 20.15 -24.99
N ILE A 83 77.84 19.44 -26.11
CA ILE A 83 76.75 18.81 -26.89
C ILE A 83 75.99 17.83 -26.01
N GLN A 84 76.71 16.95 -25.30
CA GLN A 84 76.10 15.93 -24.45
C GLN A 84 75.30 16.56 -23.30
N GLN A 85 75.82 17.62 -22.67
CA GLN A 85 75.12 18.34 -21.60
C GLN A 85 73.87 19.05 -22.11
N LEU A 86 73.92 19.65 -23.30
CA LEU A 86 72.76 20.30 -23.92
C LEU A 86 71.69 19.27 -24.34
N GLN A 87 72.10 18.12 -24.88
CA GLN A 87 71.17 17.03 -25.22
C GLN A 87 70.51 16.45 -23.97
N ARG A 88 71.25 16.28 -22.87
CA ARG A 88 70.70 15.85 -21.59
C ARG A 88 69.67 16.86 -21.07
N ALA A 89 69.99 18.15 -21.09
CA ALA A 89 69.09 19.24 -20.71
C ALA A 89 67.80 19.25 -21.55
N GLN A 90 67.91 19.09 -22.87
CA GLN A 90 66.76 19.00 -23.77
C GLN A 90 65.89 17.76 -23.49
N SER A 91 66.50 16.61 -23.24
CA SER A 91 65.77 15.38 -22.91
C SER A 91 65.01 15.50 -21.60
N MET A 92 65.59 16.14 -20.58
CA MET A 92 64.89 16.36 -19.30
C MET A 92 63.75 17.35 -19.44
N MET A 93 63.91 18.43 -20.21
CA MET A 93 62.79 19.35 -20.47
C MET A 93 61.64 18.67 -21.21
N ALA A 94 61.93 17.84 -22.22
CA ALA A 94 60.87 17.10 -22.92
C ALA A 94 60.09 16.16 -21.98
N LYS A 95 60.76 15.54 -21.00
CA LYS A 95 60.11 14.70 -19.98
C LYS A 95 59.25 15.51 -19.01
N ILE A 96 59.70 16.70 -18.62
CA ILE A 96 58.93 17.62 -17.79
C ILE A 96 57.66 18.08 -18.51
N GLU A 97 57.79 18.51 -19.77
CA GLU A 97 56.66 18.94 -20.59
C GLU A 97 55.63 17.81 -20.78
N GLN A 98 56.09 16.56 -20.94
CA GLN A 98 55.20 15.40 -21.02
C GLN A 98 54.49 15.14 -19.68
N ALA A 99 55.21 15.19 -18.55
CA ALA A 99 54.62 14.97 -17.23
C ALA A 99 53.57 16.04 -16.87
N GLU A 100 53.78 17.29 -17.28
CA GLU A 100 52.78 18.36 -17.14
C GLU A 100 51.52 18.10 -17.97
N ALA A 101 51.68 17.65 -19.22
CA ALA A 101 50.56 17.28 -20.09
C ALA A 101 49.77 16.10 -19.51
N ASP A 102 50.46 15.04 -19.07
CA ASP A 102 49.83 13.86 -18.45
C ASP A 102 49.08 14.25 -17.17
N HIS A 103 49.64 15.18 -16.38
CA HIS A 103 48.98 15.65 -15.15
C HIS A 103 47.73 16.50 -15.47
N ALA A 104 47.73 17.29 -16.53
CA ALA A 104 46.54 18.03 -16.97
C ALA A 104 45.41 17.08 -17.36
N GLU A 105 45.71 16.07 -18.17
CA GLU A 105 44.75 15.02 -18.57
C GLU A 105 44.22 14.25 -17.35
N LEU A 106 45.10 13.90 -16.40
CA LEU A 106 44.71 13.22 -15.15
C LEU A 106 43.72 14.07 -14.32
N ASN A 107 43.91 15.39 -14.28
CA ASN A 107 43.00 16.29 -13.56
C ASN A 107 41.64 16.41 -14.25
N GLU A 108 41.60 16.41 -15.58
CA GLU A 108 40.35 16.36 -16.34
C GLU A 108 39.61 15.04 -16.09
N LEU A 109 40.31 13.90 -16.12
CA LEU A 109 39.74 12.59 -15.82
C LEU A 109 39.21 12.50 -14.39
N ARG A 110 39.93 13.04 -13.39
CA ARG A 110 39.45 13.14 -12.00
C ARG A 110 38.20 14.01 -11.87
N THR A 111 38.10 15.07 -12.68
CA THR A 111 36.93 15.95 -12.71
C THR A 111 35.74 15.25 -13.37
N LEU A 112 35.97 14.53 -14.47
CA LEU A 112 34.97 13.75 -15.16
C LEU A 112 34.44 12.61 -14.27
N LYS A 113 35.34 11.89 -13.58
CA LYS A 113 35.00 10.85 -12.60
C LYS A 113 34.05 11.38 -11.53
N ARG A 114 34.39 12.51 -10.88
CA ARG A 114 33.52 13.14 -9.88
C ARG A 114 32.15 13.52 -10.43
N LYS A 115 32.07 14.01 -11.67
CA LYS A 115 30.79 14.30 -12.34
C LYS A 115 29.97 13.05 -12.63
N PHE A 116 30.60 11.94 -13.03
CA PHE A 116 29.93 10.66 -13.23
C PHE A 116 29.38 10.10 -11.92
N GLU A 117 30.20 10.04 -10.87
CA GLU A 117 29.79 9.56 -9.54
C GLU A 117 28.62 10.39 -8.98
N SER A 118 28.67 11.71 -9.15
CA SER A 118 27.56 12.61 -8.74
C SER A 118 26.26 12.33 -9.51
N ARG A 119 26.34 12.05 -10.82
CA ARG A 119 25.17 11.68 -11.63
C ARG A 119 24.61 10.33 -11.23
N GLU A 120 25.47 9.35 -10.98
CA GLU A 120 25.08 8.01 -10.54
C GLU A 120 24.34 8.08 -9.20
N SER A 121 24.88 8.81 -8.22
CA SER A 121 24.21 9.05 -6.93
C SER A 121 22.85 9.75 -7.08
N THR A 122 22.75 10.72 -8.00
CA THR A 122 21.48 11.40 -8.30
C THR A 122 20.46 10.42 -8.92
N GLN A 123 20.92 9.55 -9.82
CA GLN A 123 20.08 8.53 -10.46
C GLN A 123 19.58 7.49 -9.44
N GLU A 124 20.44 7.02 -8.54
CA GLU A 124 20.05 6.09 -7.47
C GLU A 124 18.95 6.67 -6.59
N THR A 125 19.10 7.95 -6.20
CA THR A 125 18.10 8.67 -5.40
C THR A 125 16.76 8.76 -6.14
N LEU A 126 16.78 9.16 -7.42
CA LEU A 126 15.57 9.24 -8.24
C LEU A 126 14.87 7.89 -8.41
N VAL A 127 15.63 6.81 -8.61
CA VAL A 127 15.07 5.45 -8.71
C VAL A 127 14.39 5.05 -7.40
N GLN A 128 14.99 5.39 -6.25
CA GLN A 128 14.40 5.11 -4.94
C GLN A 128 13.11 5.90 -4.70
N ASP A 129 13.07 7.18 -5.09
CA ASP A 129 11.88 8.02 -5.00
C ASP A 129 10.75 7.49 -5.89
N VAL A 130 11.05 7.12 -7.14
CA VAL A 130 10.07 6.54 -8.07
C VAL A 130 9.51 5.23 -7.54
N ARG A 131 10.34 4.34 -6.98
CA ARG A 131 9.87 3.08 -6.36
C ARG A 131 8.96 3.34 -5.16
N SER A 132 9.30 4.33 -4.33
CA SER A 132 8.52 4.71 -3.15
C SER A 132 7.16 5.31 -3.55
N ALA A 133 7.15 6.16 -4.58
CA ALA A 133 5.94 6.75 -5.14
C ALA A 133 5.04 5.67 -5.77
N ALA A 134 5.60 4.76 -6.57
CA ALA A 134 4.86 3.64 -7.15
C ALA A 134 4.21 2.76 -6.08
N THR A 135 4.96 2.42 -5.02
CA THR A 135 4.43 1.65 -3.88
C THR A 135 3.28 2.38 -3.19
N THR A 136 3.40 3.70 -3.03
CA THR A 136 2.34 4.53 -2.41
C THR A 136 1.09 4.59 -3.29
N ALA A 137 1.26 4.76 -4.61
CA ALA A 137 0.16 4.75 -5.56
C ALA A 137 -0.60 3.40 -5.53
N THR A 138 0.10 2.27 -5.51
CA THR A 138 -0.54 0.95 -5.38
C THR A 138 -1.27 0.80 -4.05
N LYS A 139 -0.72 1.29 -2.94
CA LYS A 139 -1.41 1.28 -1.64
C LYS A 139 -2.69 2.10 -1.67
N LEU A 140 -2.69 3.26 -2.34
CA LEU A 140 -3.87 4.10 -2.47
C LEU A 140 -4.99 3.42 -3.27
N ASP A 141 -4.67 2.77 -4.39
CA ASP A 141 -5.64 1.99 -5.18
C ASP A 141 -6.27 0.85 -4.35
N ILE A 142 -5.46 0.13 -3.58
CA ILE A 142 -5.96 -0.92 -2.67
C ILE A 142 -6.88 -0.33 -1.60
N VAL A 143 -6.51 0.80 -0.99
CA VAL A 143 -7.34 1.48 0.03
C VAL A 143 -8.67 1.95 -0.56
N GLU A 144 -8.68 2.44 -1.80
CA GLU A 144 -9.90 2.86 -2.49
C GLU A 144 -10.83 1.67 -2.75
N LYS A 145 -10.29 0.54 -3.25
CA LYS A 145 -11.06 -0.70 -3.41
C LYS A 145 -11.65 -1.20 -2.10
N LEU A 146 -10.86 -1.24 -1.03
CA LEU A 146 -11.34 -1.67 0.30
C LEU A 146 -12.42 -0.74 0.87
N ARG A 147 -12.35 0.57 0.59
CA ARG A 147 -13.40 1.52 0.97
C ARG A 147 -14.71 1.22 0.25
N GLN A 148 -14.65 0.96 -1.05
CA GLN A 148 -15.82 0.61 -1.85
C GLN A 148 -16.46 -0.69 -1.34
N GLU A 149 -15.67 -1.74 -1.15
CA GLU A 149 -16.16 -3.02 -0.61
C GLU A 149 -16.82 -2.87 0.77
N ARG A 150 -16.25 -2.02 1.64
CA ARG A 150 -16.83 -1.72 2.95
C ARG A 150 -18.17 -0.99 2.82
N ASP A 151 -18.26 -0.02 1.93
CA ASP A 151 -19.48 0.75 1.71
C ASP A 151 -20.60 -0.13 1.15
N ASP A 152 -20.29 -1.01 0.19
CA ASP A 152 -21.22 -1.98 -0.38
C ASP A 152 -21.71 -2.99 0.67
N ALA A 153 -20.80 -3.57 1.45
CA ALA A 153 -21.15 -4.48 2.55
C ALA A 153 -22.00 -3.80 3.63
N GLN A 154 -21.77 -2.51 3.88
CA GLN A 154 -22.56 -1.73 4.83
C GLN A 154 -23.98 -1.46 4.30
N ALA A 155 -24.13 -1.24 2.99
CA ALA A 155 -25.43 -1.09 2.34
C ALA A 155 -26.24 -2.39 2.38
N GLU A 156 -25.63 -3.53 2.03
CA GLU A 156 -26.27 -4.85 2.13
C GLU A 156 -26.70 -5.16 3.58
N ALA A 157 -25.83 -4.88 4.55
CA ALA A 157 -26.16 -5.09 5.96
C ALA A 157 -27.30 -4.17 6.44
N ALA A 158 -27.48 -2.99 5.86
CA ALA A 158 -28.62 -2.13 6.16
C ALA A 158 -29.93 -2.68 5.58
N GLN A 159 -29.89 -3.19 4.35
CA GLN A 159 -31.03 -3.85 3.70
C GLN A 159 -31.47 -5.10 4.49
N LEU A 160 -30.54 -6.00 4.81
CA LEU A 160 -30.84 -7.22 5.58
C LEU A 160 -31.40 -6.94 6.98
N ARG A 161 -31.00 -5.83 7.61
CA ARG A 161 -31.60 -5.40 8.89
C ARG A 161 -33.05 -4.97 8.72
N THR A 162 -33.36 -4.30 7.62
CA THR A 162 -34.71 -3.83 7.30
C THR A 162 -35.63 -5.00 6.96
N GLU A 163 -35.16 -5.92 6.12
CA GLU A 163 -35.90 -7.14 5.77
C GLU A 163 -36.21 -7.98 7.02
N ARG A 164 -35.21 -8.27 7.86
CA ARG A 164 -35.44 -8.99 9.12
C ARG A 164 -36.42 -8.30 10.05
N HIS A 165 -36.44 -6.97 10.07
CA HIS A 165 -37.41 -6.23 10.88
C HIS A 165 -38.83 -6.44 10.36
N ASN A 166 -39.02 -6.35 9.04
CA ASN A 166 -40.30 -6.58 8.38
C ASN A 166 -40.78 -8.02 8.58
N GLU A 167 -39.93 -9.02 8.35
CA GLU A 167 -40.25 -10.44 8.58
C GLU A 167 -40.62 -10.71 10.04
N SER A 168 -39.92 -10.08 10.99
CA SER A 168 -40.25 -10.19 12.41
C SER A 168 -41.63 -9.58 12.73
N ALA A 169 -41.99 -8.48 12.07
CA ALA A 169 -43.31 -7.87 12.22
C ALA A 169 -44.40 -8.78 11.64
N GLU A 170 -44.19 -9.34 10.45
CA GLU A 170 -45.11 -10.29 9.82
C GLU A 170 -45.30 -11.56 10.67
N LEU A 171 -44.23 -12.12 11.22
CA LEU A 171 -44.30 -13.27 12.13
C LEU A 171 -45.08 -12.96 13.41
N THR A 172 -44.96 -11.73 13.92
CA THR A 172 -45.73 -11.30 15.09
C THR A 172 -47.21 -11.21 14.76
N GLN A 173 -47.57 -10.65 13.61
CA GLN A 173 -48.95 -10.58 13.14
C GLN A 173 -49.54 -11.99 12.94
N LEU A 174 -48.82 -12.88 12.27
CA LEU A 174 -49.24 -14.27 12.06
C LEU A 174 -49.52 -15.01 13.38
N ARG A 175 -48.73 -14.75 14.43
CA ARG A 175 -48.97 -15.34 15.76
C ARG A 175 -50.24 -14.80 16.42
N GLN A 176 -50.53 -13.52 16.24
CA GLN A 176 -51.77 -12.91 16.73
C GLN A 176 -52.99 -13.50 16.00
N ASP A 177 -52.93 -13.57 14.68
CA ASP A 177 -54.01 -14.11 13.84
C ASP A 177 -54.27 -15.58 14.17
N ARG A 178 -53.21 -16.39 14.35
CA ARG A 178 -53.33 -17.78 14.79
C ARG A 178 -54.03 -17.90 16.15
N THR A 179 -53.73 -17.00 17.08
CA THR A 179 -54.37 -16.99 18.40
C THR A 179 -55.87 -16.69 18.28
N LEU A 180 -56.25 -15.72 17.46
CA LEU A 180 -57.65 -15.41 17.18
C LEU A 180 -58.39 -16.59 16.54
N TYR A 181 -57.77 -17.25 15.57
CA TYR A 181 -58.35 -18.42 14.91
C TYR A 181 -58.58 -19.56 15.91
N ASN A 182 -57.60 -19.85 16.76
CA ASN A 182 -57.72 -20.88 17.79
C ASN A 182 -58.85 -20.57 18.78
N ASN A 183 -58.95 -19.32 19.25
CA ASN A 183 -60.01 -18.89 20.15
C ASN A 183 -61.39 -19.06 19.50
N ARG A 184 -61.52 -18.73 18.21
CA ARG A 184 -62.77 -18.95 17.47
C ARG A 184 -63.11 -20.44 17.34
N GLY A 185 -62.11 -21.30 17.15
CA GLY A 185 -62.30 -22.75 17.15
C GLY A 185 -62.81 -23.28 18.49
N LEU A 186 -62.26 -22.79 19.61
CA LEU A 186 -62.73 -23.13 20.96
C LEU A 186 -64.18 -22.68 21.19
N GLU A 187 -64.53 -21.46 20.78
CA GLU A 187 -65.89 -20.93 20.91
C GLU A 187 -66.90 -21.75 20.09
N ILE A 188 -66.55 -22.13 18.87
CA ILE A 188 -67.41 -23.02 18.06
C ILE A 188 -67.63 -24.36 18.78
N GLY A 189 -66.57 -24.96 19.34
CA GLY A 189 -66.69 -26.20 20.11
C GLY A 189 -67.61 -26.05 21.33
N ARG A 190 -67.52 -24.92 22.04
CA ARG A 190 -68.41 -24.58 23.15
C ARG A 190 -69.87 -24.49 22.71
N LEU A 191 -70.15 -23.71 21.66
CA LEU A 191 -71.50 -23.52 21.12
C LEU A 191 -72.12 -24.83 20.63
N LEU A 192 -71.33 -25.72 20.03
CA LEU A 192 -71.82 -27.05 19.61
C LEU A 192 -72.24 -27.90 20.80
N ASN A 193 -71.47 -27.89 21.90
CA ASN A 193 -71.83 -28.59 23.13
C ASN A 193 -73.08 -28.00 23.78
N GLU A 194 -73.18 -26.67 23.87
CA GLU A 194 -74.36 -25.98 24.39
C GLU A 194 -75.61 -26.35 23.59
N ARG A 195 -75.53 -26.30 22.25
CA ARG A 195 -76.61 -26.72 21.35
C ARG A 195 -77.02 -28.19 21.52
N GLN A 196 -76.06 -29.07 21.76
CA GLN A 196 -76.34 -30.50 21.99
C GLN A 196 -77.08 -30.70 23.32
N ASN A 197 -76.67 -29.99 24.37
CA ASN A 197 -77.31 -30.03 25.67
C ASN A 197 -78.74 -29.47 25.61
N GLU A 198 -78.93 -28.29 24.99
CA GLU A 198 -80.26 -27.70 24.78
C GLU A 198 -81.20 -28.63 24.01
N SER A 199 -80.68 -29.32 22.99
CA SER A 199 -81.45 -30.32 22.22
C SER A 199 -81.86 -31.53 23.07
N ALA A 200 -80.95 -32.01 23.93
CA ALA A 200 -81.23 -33.10 24.85
C ALA A 200 -82.29 -32.69 25.89
N GLU A 201 -82.15 -31.51 26.50
CA GLU A 201 -83.12 -30.95 27.44
C GLU A 201 -84.50 -30.79 26.80
N LEU A 202 -84.57 -30.25 25.58
CA LEU A 202 -85.83 -30.10 24.85
C LEU A 202 -86.50 -31.45 24.57
N THR A 203 -85.72 -32.48 24.29
CA THR A 203 -86.23 -33.84 24.09
C THR A 203 -86.80 -34.40 25.39
N GLN A 204 -86.11 -34.22 26.51
CA GLN A 204 -86.59 -34.63 27.83
C GLN A 204 -87.87 -33.88 28.22
N LEU A 205 -87.95 -32.57 27.99
CA LEU A 205 -89.14 -31.77 28.25
C LEU A 205 -90.35 -32.24 27.42
N ARG A 206 -90.13 -32.61 26.15
CA ARG A 206 -91.19 -33.17 25.30
C ARG A 206 -91.70 -34.52 25.83
N GLN A 207 -90.79 -35.38 26.32
CA GLN A 207 -91.17 -36.64 26.96
C GLN A 207 -91.95 -36.42 28.26
N ALA A 208 -91.47 -35.52 29.12
CA ALA A 208 -92.16 -35.18 30.37
C ALA A 208 -93.56 -34.59 30.10
N ARG A 209 -93.70 -33.76 29.08
CA ARG A 209 -95.00 -33.23 28.65
C ARG A 209 -95.95 -34.34 28.19
N ALA A 210 -95.48 -35.30 27.39
CA ALA A 210 -96.30 -36.42 26.96
C ALA A 210 -96.83 -37.23 28.16
N LEU A 211 -95.99 -37.51 29.16
CA LEU A 211 -96.42 -38.19 30.39
C LEU A 211 -97.46 -37.38 31.17
N TYR A 212 -97.31 -36.06 31.22
CA TYR A 212 -98.28 -35.18 31.88
C TYR A 212 -99.64 -35.19 31.13
N ASP A 213 -99.60 -35.14 29.80
CA ASP A 213 -100.80 -35.19 28.95
C ASP A 213 -101.53 -36.55 29.11
N ASP A 214 -100.79 -37.66 29.16
CA ASP A 214 -101.33 -39.00 29.43
C ASP A 214 -102.02 -39.07 30.81
N ARG A 215 -101.36 -38.52 31.84
CA ARG A 215 -101.91 -38.46 33.20
C ARG A 215 -103.14 -37.56 33.28
N ALA A 216 -103.15 -36.43 32.58
CA ALA A 216 -104.31 -35.54 32.51
C ALA A 216 -105.50 -36.24 31.85
N ALA A 217 -105.27 -36.99 30.77
CA ALA A 217 -106.29 -37.80 30.11
C ALA A 217 -106.83 -38.91 31.03
N GLU A 218 -105.96 -39.58 31.79
CA GLU A 218 -106.36 -40.61 32.77
C GLU A 218 -107.24 -40.03 33.89
N ILE A 219 -106.85 -38.90 34.47
CA ILE A 219 -107.66 -38.20 35.48
C ILE A 219 -109.00 -37.77 34.87
N GLY A 220 -109.02 -37.32 33.62
CA GLY A 220 -110.24 -37.01 32.88
C GLY A 220 -111.19 -38.21 32.78
N ARG A 221 -110.66 -39.39 32.44
CA ARG A 221 -111.44 -40.65 32.42
C ARG A 221 -112.01 -40.99 33.79
N PHE A 222 -111.19 -40.96 34.85
CA PHE A 222 -111.67 -41.23 36.21
C PHE A 222 -112.77 -40.27 36.65
N ARG A 223 -112.70 -38.99 36.28
CA ARG A 223 -113.76 -38.01 36.57
C ARG A 223 -115.05 -38.34 35.82
N ALA A 224 -114.96 -38.73 34.54
CA ALA A 224 -116.11 -39.13 33.74
C ALA A 224 -116.78 -40.40 34.32
N ASP A 225 -116.00 -41.43 34.64
CA ASP A 225 -116.50 -42.67 35.25
C ASP A 225 -117.17 -42.40 36.60
N ALA A 226 -116.56 -41.56 37.44
CA ALA A 226 -117.15 -41.18 38.73
C ALA A 226 -118.49 -40.45 38.57
N ALA A 227 -118.62 -39.57 37.59
CA ALA A 227 -119.87 -38.88 37.27
C ALA A 227 -120.95 -39.85 36.77
N GLN A 228 -120.56 -40.85 35.96
CA GLN A 228 -121.47 -41.90 35.51
C GLN A 228 -121.99 -42.74 36.68
N VAL A 229 -121.10 -43.19 37.58
CA VAL A 229 -121.49 -43.97 38.77
C VAL A 229 -122.48 -43.19 39.66
N GLN A 230 -122.28 -41.88 39.82
CA GLN A 230 -123.24 -41.04 40.56
C GLN A 230 -124.61 -40.97 39.87
N THR A 231 -124.62 -40.89 38.54
CA THR A 231 -125.84 -40.88 37.72
C THR A 231 -126.58 -42.21 37.84
N ASP A 232 -125.89 -43.33 37.61
CA ASP A 232 -126.43 -44.69 37.75
C ASP A 232 -126.98 -44.94 39.16
N ARG A 233 -126.26 -44.46 40.20
CA ARG A 233 -126.73 -44.57 41.59
C ARG A 233 -128.00 -43.77 41.84
N ALA A 234 -128.11 -42.57 41.25
CA ALA A 234 -129.31 -41.75 41.35
C ALA A 234 -130.49 -42.40 40.62
N GLU A 235 -130.27 -42.98 39.44
CA GLU A 235 -131.28 -43.73 38.69
C GLU A 235 -131.73 -44.98 39.44
N LEU A 236 -130.81 -45.76 40.00
CA LEU A 236 -131.14 -46.93 40.81
C LEU A 236 -131.96 -46.53 42.05
N ALA A 237 -131.62 -45.41 42.70
CA ALA A 237 -132.41 -44.89 43.81
C ALA A 237 -133.83 -44.51 43.38
N ARG A 238 -133.99 -43.89 42.20
CA ARG A 238 -135.32 -43.61 41.60
C ARG A 238 -136.10 -44.89 41.32
N LEU A 239 -135.49 -45.90 40.72
CA LEU A 239 -136.14 -47.18 40.43
C LEU A 239 -136.56 -47.92 41.71
N ARG A 240 -135.72 -47.90 42.76
CA ARG A 240 -136.08 -48.48 44.07
C ARG A 240 -137.27 -47.78 44.69
N LEU A 241 -137.30 -46.44 44.69
CA LEU A 241 -138.44 -45.65 45.17
C LEU A 241 -139.73 -45.96 44.40
N HIS A 242 -139.63 -46.14 43.08
CA HIS A 242 -140.77 -46.50 42.24
C HIS A 242 -141.30 -47.91 42.57
N ASN A 243 -140.42 -48.88 42.82
CA ASN A 243 -140.83 -50.25 43.19
C ASN A 243 -141.37 -50.38 44.61
N THR A 244 -141.07 -49.44 45.52
CA THR A 244 -141.64 -49.42 46.87
C THR A 244 -143.01 -48.74 46.96
N ASN A 245 -143.41 -48.02 45.90
CA ASN A 245 -144.67 -47.26 45.84
C ASN A 245 -145.72 -47.90 44.90
N ALA A 246 -145.45 -49.11 44.40
CA ALA A 246 -146.35 -49.93 43.59
C ALA A 246 -146.79 -51.15 44.40
#